data_AF-A0A2M7FH54-F1
#
_entry.id   AF-A0A2M7FH54-F1
#
_cell.length_a   1.000
_cell.length_b   1.000
_cell.length_c   1.000
_cell.angle_alpha   90.00
_cell.angle_beta   90.00
_cell.angle_gamma   90.00
#
_symmetry.space_group_name_H-M   'P 1'
#
loop_
_entity.id
_entity.type
_entity.pdbx_description
1 polymer ?
#
loop_
_entity_poly.entity_id
_entity_poly.type
_entity_poly.pdbx_seq_one_letter_code
_entity_poly.pdbx_strand_id
1 'polypeptide(L)' 'MPVYVKKNQGENNDHLIQRFKKMVRGARYIMELKKHRRFEKPNTKIKQRGAAIMREHYRAKRRKEELAS' A
#
# COMPACT_ATOMS: atom_id res chain seq x y z
N MET A 1 -11.62 -2.15 -10.39
CA MET A 1 -11.82 -3.59 -10.67
C MET A 1 -12.05 -4.35 -9.37
N PRO A 2 -13.07 -5.23 -9.30
CA PRO A 2 -13.27 -6.11 -8.14
C PRO A 2 -12.13 -7.15 -8.05
N VAL A 3 -11.60 -7.36 -6.84
CA VAL A 3 -10.59 -8.39 -6.56
C VAL A 3 -11.31 -9.69 -6.20
N TYR A 4 -11.10 -10.75 -6.99
CA TYR A 4 -11.65 -12.07 -6.75
C TYR A 4 -10.54 -13.08 -6.48
N VAL A 5 -10.76 -14.02 -5.55
CA VAL A 5 -9.81 -15.07 -5.21
C VAL A 5 -10.56 -16.38 -5.00
N LYS A 6 -10.17 -17.42 -5.74
CA LYS A 6 -10.64 -18.79 -5.53
C LYS A 6 -9.67 -19.52 -4.60
N LYS A 7 -10.21 -20.40 -3.74
CA LYS A 7 -9.42 -21.26 -2.86
C LYS A 7 -8.69 -22.33 -3.68
N ASN A 8 -7.39 -22.49 -3.43
CA ASN A 8 -6.60 -23.55 -4.06
C ASN A 8 -6.75 -24.86 -3.27
N GLN A 9 -6.50 -26.00 -3.93
CA GLN A 9 -6.53 -27.30 -3.26
C GLN A 9 -5.41 -27.39 -2.21
N GLY A 10 -5.75 -27.85 -0.99
CA GLY A 10 -4.81 -27.92 0.13
C GLY A 10 -4.51 -26.59 0.83
N GLU A 11 -5.09 -25.48 0.38
CA GLU A 11 -4.88 -24.18 1.00
C GLU A 11 -5.69 -24.03 2.30
N ASN A 12 -5.04 -23.59 3.38
CA ASN A 12 -5.73 -23.18 4.59
C ASN A 12 -6.40 -21.79 4.42
N ASN A 13 -7.51 -21.55 5.10
CA ASN A 13 -8.29 -20.32 5.01
C ASN A 13 -7.46 -19.07 5.34
N ASP A 14 -6.52 -19.13 6.28
CA ASP A 14 -5.66 -17.99 6.61
C ASP A 14 -4.77 -17.57 5.44
N HIS A 15 -4.22 -18.52 4.70
CA HIS A 15 -3.43 -18.26 3.50
C HIS A 15 -4.29 -17.63 2.39
N LEU A 16 -5.53 -18.10 2.23
CA LEU A 16 -6.49 -17.53 1.29
C LEU A 16 -6.79 -16.06 1.62
N ILE A 17 -7.06 -15.76 2.89
CA ILE A 17 -7.33 -14.41 3.38
C ILE A 17 -6.09 -13.51 3.18
N GLN A 18 -4.89 -14.01 3.48
CA GLN A 18 -3.65 -13.26 3.25
C GLN A 18 -3.44 -12.93 1.78
N ARG A 19 -3.70 -13.88 0.87
CA ARG A 19 -3.61 -13.65 -0.58
C ARG A 19 -4.62 -12.60 -1.05
N PHE A 20 -5.87 -12.71 -0.61
CA PHE A 20 -6.88 -11.69 -0.88
C PHE A 20 -6.43 -10.31 -0.40
N LYS A 21 -5.98 -10.19 0.86
CA LYS A 21 -5.45 -8.93 1.41
C LYS A 21 -4.25 -8.40 0.61
N LYS A 22 -3.39 -9.26 0.07
CA LYS A 22 -2.26 -8.86 -0.79
C LYS A 22 -2.75 -8.31 -2.14
N MET A 23 -3.73 -8.97 -2.77
CA MET A 23 -4.32 -8.49 -4.03
C MET A 23 -5.08 -7.17 -3.85
N VAL A 24 -5.85 -7.00 -2.77
CA VAL A 24 -6.52 -5.73 -2.44
C VAL A 24 -5.51 -4.60 -2.24
N ARG A 25 -4.39 -4.86 -1.53
CA ARG A 25 -3.31 -3.88 -1.38
C ARG A 25 -2.66 -3.53 -2.73
N GLY A 26 -2.42 -4.52 -3.57
CA GLY A 26 -1.86 -4.34 -4.93
C GLY A 26 -2.77 -3.54 -5.85
N ALA A 27 -4.08 -3.75 -5.77
CA ALA A 27 -5.09 -3.01 -6.52
C ALA A 27 -5.24 -1.55 -6.08
N ARG A 28 -4.63 -1.15 -4.95
CA ARG A 28 -4.62 0.22 -4.41
C ARG A 28 -6.02 0.82 -4.15
N TYR A 29 -7.06 0.01 -4.12
CA TYR A 29 -8.46 0.44 -4.02
C TYR A 29 -8.72 1.37 -2.83
N ILE A 30 -8.21 1.01 -1.65
CA ILE A 30 -8.39 1.83 -0.44
C ILE A 30 -7.70 3.19 -0.57
N MET A 31 -6.54 3.26 -1.25
CA MET A 31 -5.84 4.55 -1.45
C MET A 31 -6.59 5.43 -2.43
N GLU A 32 -7.12 4.85 -3.49
CA GLU A 32 -7.92 5.56 -4.48
C GLU A 32 -9.21 6.11 -3.85
N LEU A 33 -9.95 5.28 -3.12
CA LEU A 33 -11.13 5.73 -2.37
C LEU A 33 -10.81 6.86 -1.38
N LYS A 34 -9.70 6.75 -0.64
CA LYS A 34 -9.27 7.82 0.28
C LYS A 34 -8.93 9.12 -0.45
N LYS A 35 -8.30 9.03 -1.62
CA LYS A 35 -7.99 10.19 -2.48
C LYS A 35 -9.27 10.87 -2.98
N HIS A 36 -10.28 10.09 -3.35
CA HIS A 36 -11.56 10.62 -3.85
C HIS A 36 -12.54 11.03 -2.73
N ARG A 37 -12.26 10.70 -1.47
CA ARG A 37 -13.11 11.05 -0.32
C ARG A 37 -13.28 12.56 -0.13
N ARG A 38 -12.29 13.36 -0.50
CA ARG A 38 -12.33 14.83 -0.45
C ARG A 38 -11.79 15.39 -1.76
N PHE A 39 -12.30 16.54 -2.17
CA PHE A 39 -11.73 17.24 -3.31
C PHE A 39 -10.34 17.79 -2.94
N GLU A 40 -9.35 17.48 -3.77
CA GLU A 40 -8.00 18.02 -3.67
C GLU A 40 -7.52 18.45 -5.05
N LYS A 41 -6.84 19.59 -5.14
CA LYS A 41 -6.19 20.02 -6.38
C LYS A 41 -5.08 19.03 -6.74
N PRO A 42 -4.84 18.75 -8.04
CA PRO A 42 -3.77 17.85 -8.45
C PRO A 42 -2.42 18.33 -7.91
N ASN A 43 -1.64 17.41 -7.34
CA ASN A 43 -0.32 17.74 -6.80
C ASN A 43 0.64 18.18 -7.91
N THR A 44 1.32 19.30 -7.70
CA THR A 44 2.39 19.77 -8.57
C THR A 44 3.59 18.81 -8.52
N LYS A 45 4.40 18.79 -9.59
CA LYS A 45 5.62 17.96 -9.67
C LYS A 45 6.55 18.16 -8.45
N ILE A 46 6.64 19.40 -7.96
CA ILE A 46 7.43 19.77 -6.77
C ILE A 46 6.93 19.04 -5.52
N LYS A 47 5.61 19.09 -5.24
CA LYS A 47 5.02 18.40 -4.09
C LYS A 47 5.20 16.88 -4.16
N GLN A 48 5.06 16.30 -5.35
CA GLN A 48 5.27 14.86 -5.54
C GLN A 48 6.71 14.45 -5.25
N ARG A 49 7.69 15.25 -5.71
CA ARG A 49 9.12 15.01 -5.44
C ARG A 49 9.46 15.17 -3.96
N GLY A 50 8.99 16.23 -3.32
CA GLY A 50 9.19 16.44 -1.87
C GLY A 50 8.64 15.28 -1.04
N ALA A 51 7.42 14.82 -1.35
CA ALA A 51 6.83 13.65 -0.70
C ALA A 51 7.64 12.36 -0.96
N ALA A 52 8.22 12.18 -2.14
CA ALA A 52 9.06 11.02 -2.44
C ALA A 52 10.35 11.01 -1.62
N ILE A 53 11.04 12.15 -1.52
CA ILE A 53 12.25 12.31 -0.72
C ILE A 53 11.96 12.00 0.76
N MET A 54 10.89 12.57 1.31
CA MET A 54 10.52 12.32 2.71
C MET A 54 10.17 10.85 2.96
N ARG A 55 9.50 10.16 2.02
CA ARG A 55 9.22 8.73 2.13
C ARG A 55 10.50 7.91 2.20
N GLU A 56 11.50 8.24 1.39
CA GLU A 56 12.79 7.55 1.41
C GLU A 56 13.55 7.81 2.71
N HIS A 57 13.56 9.06 3.18
CA HIS A 57 14.14 9.44 4.46
C HIS A 57 13.55 8.61 5.62
N TYR A 58 12.22 8.54 5.74
CA TYR A 58 11.57 7.75 6.80
C TYR A 58 11.85 6.25 6.68
N ARG A 59 11.96 5.71 5.45
CA ARG A 59 12.34 4.29 5.23
C ARG A 59 13.78 4.03 5.64
N ALA A 60 14.69 4.96 5.40
CA ALA A 60 16.08 4.86 5.84
C ALA A 60 16.18 4.93 7.37
N LYS A 61 15.44 5.86 8.01
CA LYS A 61 15.39 5.97 9.47
C LYS A 61 14.92 4.67 10.12
N ARG A 62 13.81 4.10 9.64
CA ARG A 62 13.25 2.86 10.17
C ARG A 62 14.21 1.67 10.05
N ARG A 63 14.91 1.54 8.92
CA ARG A 63 15.94 0.51 8.73
C ARG A 63 17.09 0.63 9.73
N LYS A 64 17.48 1.86 10.08
CA LYS A 64 18.51 2.09 11.11
C LYS A 64 18.02 1.71 12.51
N GLU A 65 16.78 2.04 12.84
CA GLU A 65 16.15 1.67 14.11
C GLU A 65 16.04 0.14 14.24
N GLU A 66 15.63 -0.57 13.18
CA GLU A 66 15.56 -2.04 13.12
C GLU A 66 16.93 -2.72 13.24
N LEU A 67 18.02 -2.07 12.79
CA LEU A 67 19.37 -2.62 12.90
C LEU A 67 20.02 -2.41 14.29
N ALA A 68 19.46 -1.48 15.07
CA ALA A 68 19.99 -1.09 16.38
C ALA A 68 19.27 -1.78 17.56
N SER A 69 18.21 -2.53 17.29
CA SER A 69 17.49 -3.41 18.23
C SER A 69 17.87 -4.86 18.00
#